data_AF-A0A962RSU8-F1
#
_entry.id   AF-A0A962RSU8-F1
#
_cell.length_a   1.000
_cell.length_b   1.000
_cell.length_c   1.000
_cell.angle_alpha   90.00
_cell.angle_beta   90.00
_cell.angle_gamma   90.00
#
_symmetry.space_group_name_H-M   'P 1'
#
loop_
_entity.id
_entity.type
_entity.pdbx_description
1 polymer ?
#
loop_
_entity_poly.entity_id
_entity_poly.type
_entity_poly.pdbx_seq_one_letter_code
_entity_poly.pdbx_strand_id
1 'polypeptide(L)'
;MTRYLPLVCAALCAWSVALAAQSAPPAATPPSVPDAATALAAWEAFAADPVARLDRTQPFLDFIRGSGEVHIVLNENLLAWMYDDGLPPERKAVLYAAFLGANMAAQLSRGEAGSDDTAGMRGALAAYRALRGGDANFHLALFDRLDTAEKAGEFDAAVTALAGADD
;
A
#
# COMPACT_ATOMS: atom_id res chain seq x y z
N MET A 1 -40.31 -61.75 41.89
CA MET A 1 -40.51 -61.05 43.19
C MET A 1 -39.20 -60.34 43.45
N THR A 2 -39.12 -59.02 43.33
CA THR A 2 -39.52 -58.05 44.36
C THR A 2 -39.63 -56.67 43.72
N ARG A 3 -40.65 -55.92 44.17
CA ARG A 3 -41.00 -54.54 43.80
C ARG A 3 -39.90 -53.56 44.21
N TYR A 4 -39.85 -52.36 43.61
CA TYR A 4 -39.96 -51.05 44.30
C TYR A 4 -39.59 -49.90 43.34
N LEU A 5 -40.62 -49.12 42.97
CA LEU A 5 -40.52 -47.71 42.56
C LEU A 5 -40.80 -46.88 43.83
N PRO A 6 -40.00 -45.85 44.16
CA PRO A 6 -40.56 -44.49 44.18
C PRO A 6 -39.53 -43.42 43.71
N LEU A 7 -39.91 -42.47 42.85
CA LEU A 7 -40.54 -41.19 43.23
C LEU A 7 -39.59 -40.27 43.98
N VAL A 8 -38.83 -39.41 43.27
CA VAL A 8 -38.21 -38.21 43.85
C VAL A 8 -38.31 -37.02 42.89
N CYS A 9 -39.20 -36.10 43.28
CA CYS A 9 -39.19 -34.65 43.18
C CYS A 9 -38.53 -33.97 41.97
N ALA A 10 -39.43 -33.38 41.17
CA ALA A 10 -39.20 -32.16 40.44
C ALA A 10 -38.59 -31.06 41.33
N ALA A 11 -37.48 -30.49 40.87
CA ALA A 11 -37.00 -29.18 41.30
C ALA A 11 -36.63 -28.38 40.05
N LEU A 12 -37.64 -27.76 39.46
CA LEU A 12 -37.51 -26.72 38.44
C LEU A 12 -36.81 -25.50 39.06
N CYS A 13 -35.49 -25.45 39.01
CA CYS A 13 -34.75 -24.20 39.20
C CYS A 13 -34.90 -23.38 37.93
N ALA A 14 -35.92 -22.52 37.89
CA ALA A 14 -36.03 -21.45 36.92
C ALA A 14 -34.91 -20.43 37.18
N TRP A 15 -33.76 -20.62 36.54
CA TRP A 15 -32.72 -19.61 36.47
C TRP A 15 -33.12 -18.59 35.41
N SER A 16 -33.71 -17.48 35.85
CA SER A 16 -33.89 -16.29 35.02
C SER A 16 -32.51 -15.69 34.73
N VAL A 17 -31.95 -16.04 33.57
CA VAL A 17 -30.79 -15.30 33.02
C VAL A 17 -31.32 -13.93 32.62
N ALA A 18 -31.04 -12.92 33.45
CA ALA A 18 -31.23 -11.53 33.06
C ALA A 18 -30.29 -11.26 31.88
N LEU A 19 -30.85 -11.19 30.65
CA LEU A 19 -30.15 -10.60 29.52
C LEU A 19 -29.92 -9.13 29.87
N ALA A 20 -28.73 -8.81 30.38
CA ALA A 20 -28.24 -7.45 30.33
C ALA A 20 -28.27 -7.04 28.85
N ALA A 21 -29.09 -6.05 28.52
CA ALA A 21 -29.08 -5.41 27.21
C ALA A 21 -27.70 -4.76 27.03
N GLN A 22 -26.76 -5.52 26.51
CA GLN A 22 -25.45 -5.04 26.15
C GLN A 22 -25.67 -4.11 24.97
N SER A 23 -25.75 -2.81 25.25
CA SER A 23 -25.77 -1.78 24.23
C SER A 23 -24.57 -2.04 23.32
N ALA A 24 -24.84 -2.31 22.05
CA ALA A 24 -23.77 -2.46 21.08
C ALA A 24 -22.87 -1.22 21.17
N PRO A 25 -21.53 -1.37 21.20
CA PRO A 25 -20.65 -0.22 21.15
C PRO A 25 -21.03 0.64 19.94
N PRO A 26 -21.00 1.98 20.07
CA PRO A 26 -21.34 2.86 18.96
C PRO A 26 -20.54 2.44 17.74
N ALA A 27 -21.23 2.32 16.60
CA ALA A 27 -20.60 1.94 15.33
C ALA A 27 -19.42 2.88 15.10
N ALA A 28 -18.22 2.30 14.93
CA ALA A 28 -17.03 3.06 14.62
C ALA A 28 -17.31 3.86 13.34
N THR A 29 -17.14 5.19 13.41
CA THR A 29 -17.23 6.03 12.21
C THR A 29 -16.17 5.52 11.23
N PRO A 30 -16.54 5.22 9.97
CA PRO A 30 -15.55 4.77 9.00
C PRO A 30 -14.45 5.83 8.88
N PRO A 31 -13.17 5.43 8.79
CA PRO A 31 -12.09 6.39 8.62
C PRO A 31 -12.39 7.25 7.39
N SER A 32 -12.30 8.57 7.57
CA SER A 32 -12.48 9.49 6.46
C SER A 32 -11.35 9.28 5.47
N VAL A 33 -11.67 8.97 4.23
CA VAL A 33 -10.70 8.99 3.13
C VAL A 33 -10.14 10.43 3.03
N PRO A 34 -8.82 10.62 2.95
CA PRO A 34 -8.24 11.95 2.74
C PRO A 34 -8.76 12.59 1.45
N ASP A 35 -8.71 13.91 1.34
CA ASP A 35 -8.92 14.57 0.05
C ASP A 35 -7.64 14.57 -0.81
N ALA A 36 -7.78 14.87 -2.10
CA ALA A 36 -6.67 14.87 -3.05
C ALA A 36 -5.54 15.83 -2.63
N ALA A 37 -5.87 16.99 -2.05
CA ALA A 37 -4.89 17.96 -1.60
C ALA A 37 -4.05 17.42 -0.42
N THR A 38 -4.69 16.77 0.54
CA THR A 38 -4.01 16.13 1.68
C THR A 38 -3.14 14.98 1.22
N ALA A 39 -3.62 14.17 0.27
CA ALA A 39 -2.85 13.08 -0.33
C ALA A 39 -1.60 13.61 -1.06
N LEU A 40 -1.75 14.65 -1.89
CA LEU A 40 -0.62 15.29 -2.59
C LEU A 40 0.40 15.88 -1.60
N ALA A 41 -0.05 16.60 -0.58
CA ALA A 41 0.85 17.17 0.42
C ALA A 41 1.63 16.08 1.18
N ALA A 42 0.98 14.94 1.48
CA ALA A 42 1.63 13.79 2.09
C ALA A 42 2.66 13.14 1.15
N TRP A 43 2.32 13.00 -0.14
CA TRP A 43 3.24 12.53 -1.18
C TRP A 43 4.46 13.43 -1.29
N GLU A 44 4.30 14.75 -1.39
CA GLU A 44 5.39 15.72 -1.48
C GLU A 44 6.31 15.65 -0.26
N ALA A 45 5.73 15.54 0.95
CA ALA A 45 6.50 15.41 2.19
C ALA A 45 7.30 14.09 2.25
N PHE A 46 6.77 13.00 1.71
CA PHE A 46 7.48 11.74 1.55
C PHE A 46 8.57 11.85 0.48
N ALA A 47 8.24 12.36 -0.71
CA ALA A 47 9.13 12.43 -1.87
C ALA A 47 10.38 13.30 -1.63
N ALA A 48 10.29 14.28 -0.73
CA ALA A 48 11.41 15.12 -0.33
C ALA A 48 12.51 14.36 0.44
N ASP A 49 12.14 13.34 1.23
CA ASP A 49 13.08 12.47 1.97
C ASP A 49 12.44 11.09 2.20
N PRO A 50 12.40 10.23 1.16
CA PRO A 50 11.59 9.02 1.18
C PRO A 50 12.14 7.96 2.14
N VAL A 51 13.42 8.07 2.53
CA VAL A 51 14.06 7.15 3.48
C VAL A 51 13.67 7.50 4.92
N ALA A 52 13.64 8.79 5.27
CA ALA A 52 13.28 9.21 6.63
C ALA A 52 11.77 9.40 6.85
N ARG A 53 10.98 9.52 5.77
CA ARG A 53 9.58 9.98 5.84
C ARG A 53 8.53 8.93 5.47
N LEU A 54 8.83 7.65 5.68
CA LEU A 54 7.83 6.56 5.54
C LEU A 54 6.56 6.81 6.37
N ASP A 55 6.65 7.55 7.48
CA ASP A 55 5.51 7.99 8.30
C ASP A 55 4.48 8.85 7.54
N ARG A 56 4.87 9.44 6.40
CA ARG A 56 4.01 10.28 5.55
C ARG A 56 3.29 9.53 4.45
N THR A 57 3.47 8.22 4.36
CA THR A 57 2.86 7.43 3.28
C THR A 57 1.37 7.20 3.46
N GLN A 58 0.90 7.07 4.70
CA GLN A 58 -0.45 6.64 5.02
C GLN A 58 -1.54 7.47 4.32
N PRO A 59 -1.53 8.82 4.32
CA PRO A 59 -2.62 9.59 3.71
C PRO A 59 -2.75 9.38 2.20
N PHE A 60 -1.65 9.31 1.46
CA PHE A 60 -1.74 9.07 0.02
C PHE A 60 -2.06 7.61 -0.31
N LEU A 61 -1.62 6.65 0.51
CA LEU A 61 -2.01 5.25 0.36
C LEU A 61 -3.51 5.04 0.63
N ASP A 62 -4.06 5.71 1.64
CA ASP A 62 -5.49 5.66 1.94
C ASP A 62 -6.31 6.34 0.85
N PHE A 63 -5.82 7.45 0.29
CA PHE A 63 -6.43 8.10 -0.86
C PHE A 63 -6.48 7.18 -2.09
N ILE A 64 -5.35 6.53 -2.44
CA ILE A 64 -5.28 5.58 -3.56
C ILE A 64 -6.26 4.42 -3.38
N ARG A 65 -6.42 3.92 -2.15
CA ARG A 65 -7.31 2.77 -1.85
C ARG A 65 -8.79 3.15 -1.77
N GLY A 66 -9.09 4.35 -1.27
CA GLY A 66 -10.44 4.71 -0.81
C GLY A 66 -11.18 5.73 -1.66
N SER A 67 -10.49 6.55 -2.46
CA SER A 67 -11.13 7.65 -3.20
C SER A 67 -11.89 7.17 -4.45
N GLY A 68 -11.38 6.13 -5.11
CA GLY A 68 -11.83 5.74 -6.46
C GLY A 68 -11.40 6.71 -7.57
N GLU A 69 -10.67 7.78 -7.23
CA GLU A 69 -10.17 8.78 -8.20
C GLU A 69 -8.87 8.35 -8.89
N VAL A 70 -8.17 7.37 -8.30
CA VAL A 70 -6.86 6.89 -8.76
C VAL A 70 -6.97 5.44 -9.17
N HIS A 71 -6.49 5.13 -10.37
CA HIS A 71 -6.47 3.77 -10.89
C HIS A 71 -5.05 3.36 -11.24
N ILE A 72 -4.46 2.45 -10.45
CA ILE A 72 -3.10 1.94 -10.66
C ILE A 72 -3.19 0.46 -10.98
N VAL A 73 -2.68 0.07 -12.15
CA VAL A 73 -2.52 -1.33 -12.55
C VAL A 73 -1.08 -1.70 -12.28
N LEU A 74 -0.86 -2.77 -11.51
CA LEU A 74 0.48 -3.23 -11.18
C LEU A 74 1.02 -4.08 -12.33
N ASN A 75 2.03 -3.57 -13.04
CA ASN A 75 2.78 -4.34 -14.04
C ASN A 75 3.83 -5.21 -13.33
N GLU A 76 3.72 -6.53 -13.49
CA GLU A 76 4.57 -7.51 -12.80
C GLU A 76 6.05 -7.34 -13.17
N ASN A 77 6.36 -7.06 -14.44
CA ASN A 77 7.73 -6.84 -14.91
C ASN A 77 8.38 -5.60 -14.30
N LEU A 78 7.61 -4.52 -14.16
CA LEU A 78 8.08 -3.29 -13.52
C LEU A 78 8.27 -3.44 -12.00
N LEU A 79 7.53 -4.36 -11.37
CA LEU A 79 7.56 -4.61 -9.93
C LEU A 79 8.29 -5.89 -9.53
N ALA A 80 8.97 -6.56 -10.47
CA ALA A 80 9.64 -7.84 -10.23
C ALA A 80 10.66 -7.78 -9.07
N TRP A 81 11.27 -6.61 -8.84
CA TRP A 81 12.21 -6.36 -7.72
C TRP A 81 11.55 -6.49 -6.34
N MET A 82 10.22 -6.42 -6.22
CA MET A 82 9.54 -6.65 -4.94
C MET A 82 9.66 -8.11 -4.47
N TYR A 83 9.89 -9.05 -5.39
CA TYR A 83 10.02 -10.47 -5.09
C TYR A 83 11.45 -10.89 -4.77
N ASP A 84 12.42 -9.96 -4.74
CA ASP A 84 13.79 -10.27 -4.33
C ASP A 84 13.87 -10.47 -2.81
N ASP A 85 14.11 -11.70 -2.37
CA ASP A 85 14.24 -12.05 -0.94
C ASP A 85 15.48 -11.40 -0.27
N GLY A 86 16.47 -10.98 -1.06
CA GLY A 86 17.66 -10.28 -0.57
C GLY A 86 17.42 -8.79 -0.25
N LEU A 87 16.30 -8.22 -0.69
CA LEU A 87 15.99 -6.80 -0.49
C LEU A 87 15.26 -6.59 0.85
N PRO A 88 15.81 -5.77 1.78
CA PRO A 88 15.15 -5.50 3.07
C PRO A 88 13.73 -4.95 2.92
N PRO A 89 12.76 -5.38 3.75
CA PRO A 89 11.36 -4.96 3.67
C PRO A 89 11.16 -3.44 3.68
N GLU A 90 11.96 -2.71 4.46
CA GLU A 90 11.89 -1.26 4.55
C GLU A 90 12.27 -0.59 3.22
N ARG A 91 13.29 -1.13 2.53
CA ARG A 91 13.70 -0.63 1.20
C ARG A 91 12.63 -0.94 0.16
N LYS A 92 11.99 -2.11 0.22
CA LYS A 92 10.81 -2.44 -0.61
C LYS A 92 9.68 -1.42 -0.38
N ALA A 93 9.37 -1.14 0.88
CA ALA A 93 8.31 -0.19 1.23
C ALA A 93 8.59 1.22 0.70
N VAL A 94 9.82 1.71 0.81
CA VAL A 94 10.25 3.02 0.26
C VAL A 94 10.03 3.07 -1.25
N LEU A 95 10.56 2.09 -1.99
CA LEU A 95 10.46 2.06 -3.45
C LEU A 95 9.01 1.92 -3.92
N TYR A 96 8.22 1.08 -3.24
CA TYR A 96 6.83 0.84 -3.60
C TYR A 96 5.92 2.03 -3.29
N ALA A 97 6.10 2.66 -2.13
CA ALA A 97 5.40 3.89 -1.79
C ALA A 97 5.74 5.02 -2.78
N ALA A 98 7.00 5.09 -3.23
CA ALA A 98 7.44 6.03 -4.26
C ALA A 98 6.80 5.77 -5.62
N PHE A 99 6.67 4.51 -6.03
CA PHE A 99 5.95 4.13 -7.25
C PHE A 99 4.48 4.56 -7.19
N LEU A 100 3.77 4.19 -6.13
CA LEU A 100 2.34 4.47 -5.98
C LEU A 100 2.05 5.97 -5.88
N GLY A 101 2.82 6.70 -5.07
CA GLY A 101 2.62 8.13 -4.84
C GLY A 101 2.90 8.97 -6.09
N ALA A 102 3.93 8.63 -6.87
CA ALA A 102 4.21 9.33 -8.12
C ALA A 102 3.15 9.07 -9.20
N ASN A 103 2.64 7.83 -9.30
CA ASN A 103 1.54 7.49 -10.22
C ASN A 103 0.25 8.24 -9.84
N MET A 104 -0.09 8.25 -8.55
CA MET A 104 -1.20 9.07 -8.02
C MET A 104 -1.04 10.55 -8.37
N ALA A 105 0.11 11.14 -8.07
CA ALA A 105 0.35 12.57 -8.31
C ALA A 105 0.22 12.92 -9.80
N ALA A 106 0.68 12.04 -10.70
CA ALA A 106 0.55 12.23 -12.14
C ALA A 106 -0.91 12.22 -12.60
N GLN A 107 -1.72 11.27 -12.13
CA GLN A 107 -3.16 11.21 -12.44
C GLN A 107 -3.89 12.46 -11.96
N LEU A 108 -3.65 12.87 -10.72
CA LEU A 108 -4.25 14.09 -10.16
C LEU A 108 -3.84 15.35 -10.94
N SER A 109 -2.59 15.43 -11.38
CA SER A 109 -2.10 16.58 -12.15
C SER A 109 -2.75 16.69 -13.54
N ARG A 110 -3.07 15.55 -14.17
CA ARG A 110 -3.76 15.51 -15.47
C ARG A 110 -5.27 15.65 -15.37
N GLY A 111 -5.84 15.34 -14.21
CA GLY A 111 -7.29 15.22 -14.04
C GLY A 111 -7.87 13.98 -14.73
N GLU A 112 -7.05 12.96 -14.96
CA GLU A 112 -7.42 11.74 -15.69
C GLU A 112 -7.04 10.50 -14.88
N ALA A 113 -8.02 9.60 -14.67
CA ALA A 113 -7.79 8.30 -14.07
C ALA A 113 -7.13 7.36 -15.09
N GLY A 114 -6.05 6.70 -14.68
CA GLY A 114 -5.34 5.72 -15.52
C GLY A 114 -3.90 5.54 -15.09
N SER A 115 -3.42 4.29 -15.07
CA SER A 115 -2.07 3.97 -14.60
C SER A 115 -1.03 4.73 -15.42
N ASP A 116 -0.09 5.36 -14.72
CA ASP A 116 1.10 5.96 -15.32
C ASP A 116 2.35 5.28 -14.78
N ASP A 117 2.69 4.17 -15.44
CA ASP A 117 3.85 3.36 -15.10
C ASP A 117 5.16 4.15 -15.20
N THR A 118 5.23 5.12 -16.14
CA THR A 118 6.41 5.98 -16.31
C THR A 118 6.57 6.91 -15.12
N ALA A 119 5.50 7.59 -14.70
CA ALA A 119 5.53 8.43 -13.51
C ALA A 119 5.85 7.61 -12.25
N GLY A 120 5.22 6.44 -12.09
CA GLY A 120 5.50 5.53 -10.99
C GLY A 120 6.98 5.12 -10.94
N MET A 121 7.53 4.63 -12.04
CA MET A 121 8.94 4.24 -12.09
C MET A 121 9.90 5.41 -11.89
N ARG A 122 9.54 6.62 -12.31
CA ARG A 122 10.34 7.83 -12.06
C ARG A 122 10.37 8.16 -10.55
N GLY A 123 9.23 8.04 -9.87
CA GLY A 123 9.16 8.15 -8.41
C GLY A 123 10.04 7.12 -7.70
N ALA A 124 9.91 5.85 -8.10
CA ALA A 124 10.72 4.77 -7.54
C ALA A 124 12.23 4.96 -7.81
N LEU A 125 12.62 5.45 -9.00
CA LEU A 125 14.02 5.77 -9.31
C LEU A 125 14.57 6.89 -8.41
N ALA A 126 13.79 7.94 -8.15
CA ALA A 126 14.19 9.00 -7.23
C ALA A 126 14.42 8.46 -5.80
N ALA A 127 13.52 7.60 -5.32
CA ALA A 127 13.69 6.95 -4.02
C ALA A 127 14.86 5.97 -3.97
N TYR A 128 15.13 5.24 -5.07
CA TYR A 128 16.32 4.41 -5.22
C TYR A 128 17.61 5.22 -5.07
N ARG A 129 17.69 6.39 -5.73
CA ARG A 129 18.83 7.31 -5.60
C ARG A 129 19.00 7.81 -4.16
N ALA A 130 17.91 8.10 -3.46
CA ALA A 130 17.96 8.49 -2.05
C ALA A 130 18.51 7.35 -1.16
N LEU A 131 18.06 6.11 -1.37
CA LEU A 131 18.58 4.93 -0.67
C LEU A 131 20.08 4.73 -0.94
N ARG A 132 20.51 4.87 -2.21
CA ARG A 132 21.92 4.82 -2.60
C ARG A 132 22.78 5.92 -1.99
N GLY A 133 22.20 7.10 -1.76
CA GLY A 133 22.86 8.20 -1.04
C GLY A 133 23.21 7.84 0.40
N GLY A 134 22.40 6.98 1.05
CA GLY A 134 22.66 6.47 2.40
C GLY A 134 23.50 5.19 2.45
N ASP A 135 23.51 4.40 1.38
CA ASP A 135 24.27 3.16 1.24
C ASP A 135 24.80 3.01 -0.19
N ALA A 136 26.08 3.35 -0.40
CA ALA A 136 26.69 3.31 -1.72
C ALA A 136 26.79 1.90 -2.33
N ASN A 137 26.69 0.84 -1.51
CA ASN A 137 26.69 -0.55 -1.96
C ASN A 137 25.28 -1.08 -2.28
N PHE A 138 24.25 -0.27 -2.06
CA PHE A 138 22.89 -0.66 -2.41
C PHE A 138 22.72 -0.62 -3.93
N HIS A 139 22.46 -1.78 -4.53
CA HIS A 139 22.29 -1.92 -5.96
C HIS A 139 21.07 -2.75 -6.29
N LEU A 140 20.30 -2.28 -7.27
CA LEU A 140 19.21 -3.02 -7.88
C LEU A 140 19.36 -2.89 -9.39
N ALA A 141 19.64 -4.00 -10.07
CA ALA A 141 20.00 -4.01 -11.50
C ALA A 141 18.95 -3.32 -12.38
N LEU A 142 17.66 -3.46 -12.06
CA LEU A 142 16.59 -2.75 -12.77
C LEU A 142 16.72 -1.22 -12.64
N PHE A 143 16.93 -0.71 -11.43
CA PHE A 143 17.05 0.73 -11.20
C PHE A 143 18.38 1.31 -11.69
N ASP A 144 19.48 0.55 -11.66
CA ASP A 144 20.75 0.96 -12.28
C ASP A 144 20.61 1.12 -13.80
N ARG A 145 19.86 0.23 -14.47
CA ARG A 145 19.53 0.36 -15.90
C ARG A 145 18.67 1.59 -16.17
N LEU A 146 17.64 1.81 -15.35
CA LEU A 146 16.75 2.97 -15.49
C LEU A 146 17.47 4.30 -15.22
N ASP A 147 18.39 4.35 -14.24
CA ASP A 147 19.24 5.51 -13.98
C ASP A 147 20.13 5.87 -15.18
N THR A 148 20.68 4.84 -15.83
CA THR A 148 21.48 4.98 -17.06
C THR A 148 20.62 5.50 -18.21
N ALA A 149 19.43 4.92 -18.42
CA ALA A 149 18.49 5.34 -19.46
C ALA A 149 18.01 6.79 -19.25
N GLU A 150 17.73 7.21 -18.02
CA GLU A 150 17.34 8.60 -17.74
C GLU A 150 18.44 9.59 -18.10
N LYS A 151 19.70 9.27 -17.76
CA LYS A 151 20.86 10.11 -18.13
C LYS A 151 21.07 10.20 -19.65
N ALA A 152 20.62 9.19 -20.40
CA ALA A 152 20.66 9.17 -21.86
C ALA A 152 19.43 9.84 -22.52
N GLY A 153 18.41 10.23 -21.74
CA GLY A 153 17.14 10.74 -22.28
C GLY A 153 16.22 9.64 -22.83
N GLU A 154 16.44 8.39 -22.44
CA GLU A 154 15.76 7.18 -22.95
C GLU A 154 14.83 6.53 -21.89
N PHE A 155 14.56 7.22 -20.77
CA PHE A 155 13.83 6.64 -19.64
C PHE A 155 12.46 6.06 -20.02
N ASP A 156 11.62 6.86 -20.70
CA ASP A 156 10.26 6.45 -21.04
C ASP A 156 10.25 5.23 -22.00
N ALA A 157 11.19 5.19 -22.93
CA ALA A 157 11.39 4.05 -23.83
C ALA A 157 11.84 2.79 -23.06
N ALA A 158 12.74 2.95 -22.08
CA ALA A 158 13.20 1.85 -21.24
C ALA A 158 12.08 1.29 -20.34
N VAL A 159 11.25 2.16 -19.74
CA VAL A 159 10.07 1.72 -18.96
C VAL A 159 9.08 0.97 -19.85
N THR A 160 8.79 1.50 -21.04
CA THR A 160 7.89 0.84 -22.01
C THR A 160 8.41 -0.54 -22.41
N ALA A 161 9.70 -0.65 -22.71
CA ALA A 161 10.32 -1.92 -23.07
C ALA A 161 10.28 -2.95 -21.92
N LEU A 162 10.46 -2.51 -20.67
CA LEU A 162 10.35 -3.38 -19.51
C LEU A 162 8.90 -3.82 -19.26
N ALA A 163 7.94 -2.91 -19.42
CA ALA A 163 6.53 -3.18 -19.22
C ALA A 163 5.96 -4.19 -20.22
N GLY A 164 6.48 -4.19 -21.46
CA GLY A 164 6.04 -5.06 -22.55
C GLY A 164 6.86 -6.34 -22.74
N ALA A 165 7.73 -6.73 -21.80
CA ALA A 165 8.63 -7.88 -21.96
C ALA A 165 7.96 -9.27 -21.88
N ASP A 166 6.64 -9.36 -22.08
CA ASP A 166 5.84 -10.60 -21.99
C ASP A 166 5.43 -11.17 -23.36
N ASP A 167 6.39 -11.39 -24.26
CA ASP A 167 6.24 -12.26 -25.45
C ASP A 167 7.35 -13.32 -25.53
#